data_AF-A0A366M5V2-F1
#
_entry.id   AF-A0A366M5V2-F1
#
_cell.length_a   1.000
_cell.length_b   1.000
_cell.length_c   1.000
_cell.angle_alpha   90.00
_cell.angle_beta   90.00
_cell.angle_gamma   90.00
#
_symmetry.space_group_name_H-M   'P 1'
#
loop_
_entity.id
_entity.type
_entity.pdbx_description
1 polymer ?
#
loop_
_entity_poly.entity_id
_entity_poly.type
_entity_poly.pdbx_seq_one_letter_code
_entity_poly.pdbx_strand_id
1 'polypeptide(L)'
;MTRSVRVDLVASVRGDLRRLGVDAKSTLAMAALDIAVRLGVDGVRPTAAAMLHKELRATLEALERVAAGQPAEDAIDELRTRRANRA
;
A
#
# COMPACT_ATOMS: atom_id res chain seq x y z
N MET A 1 22.32 10.86 -22.43
CA MET A 1 20.98 11.29 -21.96
C MET A 1 20.14 10.06 -21.67
N THR A 2 20.34 9.41 -20.53
CA THR A 2 19.46 8.35 -20.03
C THR A 2 18.19 9.02 -19.55
N ARG A 3 17.17 9.04 -20.41
CA ARG A 3 15.81 9.44 -20.08
C ARG A 3 15.32 8.46 -19.03
N SER A 4 15.62 8.75 -17.77
CA SER A 4 15.21 7.94 -16.62
C SER A 4 13.71 7.84 -16.73
N VAL A 5 13.22 6.62 -16.96
CA VAL A 5 11.80 6.31 -16.92
C VAL A 5 11.40 6.51 -15.46
N ARG A 6 11.16 7.77 -15.04
CA ARG A 6 10.36 8.06 -13.86
C ARG A 6 8.96 7.60 -14.24
N VAL A 7 8.72 6.30 -14.09
CA VAL A 7 7.38 5.77 -14.04
C VAL A 7 6.71 6.58 -12.94
N ASP A 8 5.69 7.35 -13.30
CA ASP A 8 4.89 8.07 -12.33
C ASP A 8 4.25 7.03 -11.41
N LEU A 9 4.82 6.88 -10.21
CA LEU A 9 4.42 5.85 -9.26
C LEU A 9 2.94 5.99 -8.89
N VAL A 10 2.42 7.22 -8.87
CA VAL A 10 1.00 7.49 -8.65
C VAL A 10 0.17 6.94 -9.80
N ALA A 11 0.63 7.10 -11.05
CA ALA A 11 -0.03 6.52 -12.21
C ALA A 11 -0.03 4.98 -12.18
N SER A 12 1.06 4.35 -11.73
CA SER A 12 1.13 2.90 -11.54
C SER A 12 0.14 2.42 -10.48
N VAL A 13 0.11 3.04 -9.31
CA VAL A 13 -0.83 2.68 -8.24
C VAL A 13 -2.28 2.87 -8.69
N ARG A 14 -2.60 3.95 -9.43
CA ARG A 14 -3.93 4.12 -10.04
C ARG A 14 -4.26 3.01 -11.04
N GLY A 15 -3.27 2.53 -11.79
CA GLY A 15 -3.40 1.39 -12.69
C GLY A 15 -3.77 0.11 -11.94
N ASP A 16 -3.07 -0.16 -10.84
CA ASP A 16 -3.34 -1.32 -9.99
C ASP A 16 -4.72 -1.25 -9.34
N LEU A 17 -5.13 -0.09 -8.81
CA LEU A 17 -6.47 0.10 -8.25
C LEU A 17 -7.58 -0.18 -9.28
N ARG A 18 -7.41 0.30 -10.53
CA ARG A 18 -8.34 0.01 -11.62
C ARG A 18 -8.37 -1.48 -11.97
N ARG A 19 -7.20 -2.13 -12.02
CA ARG A 19 -7.07 -3.57 -12.30
C ARG A 19 -7.76 -4.41 -11.22
N LEU A 20 -7.68 -3.99 -9.97
CA LEU A 20 -8.31 -4.65 -8.83
C LEU A 20 -9.80 -4.30 -8.67
N GLY A 21 -10.32 -3.33 -9.43
CA GLY A 21 -11.70 -2.86 -9.29
C GLY A 21 -11.98 -2.15 -7.97
N VAL A 22 -10.95 -1.67 -7.25
CA VAL A 22 -11.11 -0.98 -5.97
C VAL A 22 -11.45 0.49 -6.20
N ASP A 23 -12.46 0.99 -5.48
CA ASP A 23 -12.76 2.42 -5.48
C ASP A 23 -11.57 3.22 -4.93
N ALA A 24 -11.08 4.16 -5.75
CA ALA A 24 -10.00 5.07 -5.39
C ALA A 24 -10.34 5.97 -4.18
N LYS A 25 -11.63 6.10 -3.83
CA LYS A 25 -12.10 6.81 -2.64
C LYS A 25 -12.07 5.97 -1.36
N SER A 26 -11.79 4.67 -1.45
CA SER A 26 -11.61 3.85 -0.25
C SER A 26 -10.41 4.34 0.56
N THR A 27 -10.50 4.28 1.89
CA THR A 27 -9.43 4.73 2.79
C THR A 27 -8.09 4.09 2.47
N LEU A 28 -8.10 2.79 2.13
CA LEU A 28 -6.91 2.02 1.80
C LEU A 28 -6.31 2.43 0.43
N ALA A 29 -7.15 2.72 -0.56
CA ALA A 29 -6.69 3.23 -1.86
C ALA A 29 -6.10 4.65 -1.73
N MET A 30 -6.71 5.52 -0.93
CA MET A 30 -6.16 6.85 -0.65
C MET A 30 -4.81 6.76 0.07
N ALA A 31 -4.64 5.84 1.02
CA ALA A 31 -3.37 5.61 1.70
C ALA A 31 -2.27 5.16 0.73
N ALA A 32 -2.57 4.23 -0.19
CA ALA A 32 -1.62 3.80 -1.21
C ALA A 32 -1.20 4.96 -2.13
N LEU A 33 -2.15 5.82 -2.52
CA LEU A 33 -1.89 6.99 -3.35
C LEU A 33 -1.05 8.05 -2.61
N ASP A 34 -1.33 8.32 -1.33
CA ASP A 34 -0.53 9.24 -0.51
C ASP A 34 0.92 8.77 -0.38
N ILE A 35 1.13 7.48 -0.08
CA ILE A 35 2.47 6.91 0.02
C ILE A 35 3.21 7.03 -1.32
N ALA A 36 2.53 6.76 -2.44
CA ALA A 36 3.10 6.90 -3.78
C ALA A 36 3.49 8.36 -4.09
N VAL A 37 2.67 9.34 -3.70
CA VAL A 37 3.00 10.77 -3.83
C VAL A 37 4.25 11.09 -3.02
N ARG A 38 4.32 10.65 -1.75
CA ARG A 38 5.46 10.93 -0.86
C ARG A 38 6.76 10.31 -1.36
N LEU A 39 6.70 9.12 -1.95
CA LEU A 39 7.85 8.48 -2.62
C LEU A 39 8.30 9.21 -3.90
N GLY A 40 7.39 9.94 -4.55
CA GLY A 40 7.69 10.77 -5.71
C GLY A 40 8.32 12.13 -5.37
N VAL A 41 8.37 12.52 -4.10
CA VAL A 41 8.99 13.77 -3.65
C VAL A 41 10.51 13.62 -3.61
N ASP A 42 11.22 14.56 -4.25
CA ASP A 42 12.67 14.61 -4.19
C ASP A 42 13.16 14.94 -2.76
N GLY A 43 14.25 14.30 -2.32
CA GLY A 43 14.87 14.59 -1.00
C GLY A 43 14.35 13.75 0.17
N VAL A 44 13.55 12.71 -0.07
CA VAL A 44 13.21 11.72 0.96
C VAL A 44 14.48 10.99 1.40
N ARG A 45 14.74 10.96 2.72
CA ARG A 45 15.88 10.23 3.28
C ARG A 45 15.79 8.74 2.93
N PRO A 46 16.89 8.04 2.61
CA PRO A 46 16.86 6.63 2.21
C PRO A 46 16.10 5.72 3.18
N THR A 47 16.27 5.91 4.49
CA THR A 47 15.55 5.15 5.52
C THR A 47 14.04 5.37 5.46
N ALA A 48 13.61 6.62 5.26
CA ALA A 48 12.19 6.95 5.13
C ALA A 48 11.62 6.38 3.82
N ALA A 49 12.38 6.42 2.73
CA ALA A 49 11.97 5.83 1.46
C ALA A 49 11.78 4.31 1.59
N ALA A 50 12.70 3.61 2.27
CA ALA A 50 12.58 2.18 2.54
C ALA A 50 11.33 1.84 3.36
N MET A 51 11.02 2.64 4.39
CA MET A 51 9.79 2.48 5.18
C MET A 51 8.54 2.71 4.33
N LEU A 52 8.50 3.77 3.54
CA LEU A 52 7.37 4.07 2.65
C LEU A 52 7.18 2.99 1.59
N HIS A 53 8.25 2.42 1.02
CA HIS A 53 8.14 1.29 0.09
C HIS A 53 7.56 0.04 0.76
N LYS A 54 7.97 -0.25 2.00
CA LYS A 54 7.41 -1.36 2.77
C LYS A 54 5.93 -1.15 3.05
N GLU A 55 5.55 0.06 3.46
CA GLU A 55 4.15 0.42 3.74
C GLU A 55 3.29 0.36 2.48
N LEU A 56 3.79 0.86 1.35
CA LEU A 56 3.11 0.77 0.06
C LEU A 56 2.84 -0.68 -0.33
N ARG A 57 3.84 -1.56 -0.20
CA ARG A 57 3.69 -2.99 -0.50
C ARG A 57 2.61 -3.63 0.38
N ALA A 58 2.67 -3.40 1.70
CA ALA A 58 1.68 -3.95 2.62
C ALA A 58 0.26 -3.43 2.33
N THR A 59 0.14 -2.15 1.95
CA THR A 59 -1.15 -1.54 1.59
C THR A 59 -1.72 -2.16 0.32
N LEU A 60 -0.89 -2.40 -0.71
CA LEU A 60 -1.30 -3.05 -1.95
C LEU A 60 -1.70 -4.52 -1.72
N GLU A 61 -0.98 -5.27 -0.89
CA GLU A 61 -1.35 -6.64 -0.50
C GLU A 61 -2.69 -6.67 0.27
N ALA A 62 -2.94 -5.69 1.12
CA ALA A 62 -4.24 -5.54 1.78
C ALA A 62 -5.37 -5.20 0.79
N LEU A 63 -5.10 -4.34 -0.20
CA LEU A 63 -6.06 -4.03 -1.28
C LEU A 63 -6.38 -5.27 -2.12
N GLU A 64 -5.38 -6.08 -2.45
CA GLU A 64 -5.56 -7.33 -3.20
C GLU A 64 -6.43 -8.33 -2.42
N ARG A 65 -6.22 -8.48 -1.10
CA ARG A 65 -7.08 -9.32 -0.25
C ARG A 65 -8.53 -8.84 -0.25
N VAL A 66 -8.75 -7.54 -0.03
CA VAL A 66 -10.09 -6.94 -0.05
C VAL A 66 -10.76 -7.14 -1.41
N ALA A 67 -10.03 -6.91 -2.51
CA ALA A 67 -10.53 -7.11 -3.87
C ALA A 67 -10.85 -8.58 -4.18
N ALA A 68 -10.08 -9.52 -3.61
CA ALA A 68 -10.34 -10.96 -3.69
C ALA A 68 -11.54 -11.42 -2.83
N GLY A 69 -12.25 -10.50 -2.16
CA GLY A 69 -13.34 -10.83 -1.24
C GLY A 69 -12.86 -11.51 0.03
N GLN A 70 -11.55 -11.54 0.28
CA GLN A 70 -11.00 -12.00 1.53
C GLN A 70 -11.17 -10.86 2.54
N PRO A 71 -11.77 -11.11 3.72
CA PRO A 71 -11.77 -10.10 4.76
C PRO A 71 -10.33 -9.70 5.03
N ALA A 72 -10.07 -8.40 5.06
CA ALA A 72 -8.82 -7.90 5.59
C ALA A 72 -8.74 -8.43 7.03
N GLU A 73 -7.90 -9.43 7.27
CA GLU A 73 -7.65 -9.90 8.63
C GLU A 73 -7.20 -8.69 9.43
N ASP A 74 -8.08 -8.27 10.34
CA ASP A 74 -7.83 -7.13 11.19
C ASP A 74 -6.61 -7.50 12.02
N ALA A 75 -5.51 -6.76 11.88
CA ALA A 75 -4.26 -7.10 12.58
C ALA A 75 -4.47 -7.16 14.11
N ILE A 76 -5.53 -6.50 14.59
CA ILE A 76 -6.04 -6.55 15.96
C ILE A 76 -6.59 -7.94 16.32
N ASP A 77 -7.31 -8.60 15.41
CA ASP A 77 -7.88 -9.94 15.63
C ASP A 77 -6.81 -11.04 15.60
N GLU A 78 -5.78 -10.90 14.75
CA GLU A 78 -4.58 -11.74 14.84
C GLU A 78 -3.87 -11.56 16.19
N LEU A 79 -3.73 -10.32 16.67
CA LEU A 79 -3.09 -10.03 17.96
C LEU A 79 -3.90 -10.59 19.14
N ARG A 80 -5.23 -10.51 19.08
CA ARG A 80 -6.14 -11.11 20.07
C ARG A 80 -6.03 -12.62 20.08
N THR A 81 -6.02 -13.26 18.91
CA THR A 81 -5.86 -14.72 18.77
C THR A 81 -4.52 -15.20 19.33
N ARG A 82 -3.43 -14.49 19.06
CA ARG A 82 -2.11 -14.79 19.63
C ARG A 82 -2.05 -14.61 21.16
N ARG A 83 -2.82 -13.67 21.71
CA ARG A 83 -2.94 -13.49 23.17
C ARG A 83 -3.80 -14.58 23.81
N ALA A 84 -4.90 -14.99 23.15
CA ALA A 84 -5.77 -16.05 23.63
C ALA A 84 -5.05 -17.41 23.69
N ASN A 85 -4.20 -17.72 22.70
CA ASN A 85 -3.42 -18.97 22.67
C ASN A 85 -2.22 -18.99 23.65
N ARG A 86 -1.98 -17.90 24.39
CA ARG A 86 -0.91 -17.78 25.39
C ARG A 86 -1.42 -17.88 26.83
N ALA A 87 -2.73 -17.91 27.03
CA ALA A 87 -3.40 -18.08 28.32
C ALA A 87 -3.83 -19.54 28.49
#